data_AF-R6HG21-F1
#
_entry.id   AF-R6HG21-F1
#
_cell.length_a   1.000
_cell.length_b   1.000
_cell.length_c   1.000
_cell.angle_alpha   90.00
_cell.angle_beta   90.00
_cell.angle_gamma   90.00
#
_symmetry.space_group_name_H-M   'P 1'
#
loop_
_entity.id
_entity.type
_entity.pdbx_description
1 polymer ?
#
loop_
_entity_poly.entity_id
_entity_poly.type
_entity_poly.pdbx_seq_one_letter_code
_entity_poly.pdbx_strand_id
1 'polypeptide(L)'
;MFGFETNDGAVVVPETPEWIINDDHTDKYWPRLQRLIRFYCIECPVLGSSNHRVSLAEYGWDAPWKKPQKLNFKLKNASTSNCLYWSAAAYKQMEDRLLSAGLQVINYDSLSLVESAAFYDAKKNQTLSLLTHIRNSFAHGRFYVFESVEGTTWIVMEDVTKRKKNDPEGTKRLSARILLRIETLESWINLIREGPDTSEGSNE
;
A
#
# COMPACT_ATOMS: atom_id res chain seq x y z
N MET A 1 9.46 10.51 13.03
CA MET A 1 9.20 9.14 13.52
C MET A 1 7.74 8.80 13.25
N PHE A 2 7.43 7.64 12.67
CA PHE A 2 6.04 7.18 12.56
C PHE A 2 5.61 6.66 13.94
N GLY A 3 4.60 7.28 14.53
CA GLY A 3 3.96 6.83 15.76
C GLY A 3 2.46 6.79 15.57
N PHE A 4 1.74 6.27 16.56
CA PHE A 4 0.30 6.38 16.63
C PHE A 4 -0.17 6.37 18.08
N GLU A 5 -1.41 6.81 18.28
CA GLU A 5 -2.14 6.64 19.53
C GLU A 5 -3.39 5.80 19.29
N THR A 6 -4.00 5.31 20.36
CA THR A 6 -5.24 4.54 20.30
C THR A 6 -6.38 5.30 20.93
N ASN A 7 -7.49 5.48 20.21
CA ASN A 7 -8.70 6.12 20.73
C ASN A 7 -9.95 5.31 20.36
N ASP A 8 -10.76 4.93 21.37
CA ASP A 8 -11.93 4.03 21.20
C ASP A 8 -11.56 2.73 20.44
N GLY A 9 -10.37 2.21 20.74
CA GLY A 9 -9.78 1.03 20.11
C GLY A 9 -9.35 1.22 18.66
N ALA A 10 -9.51 2.41 18.06
CA ALA A 10 -8.99 2.70 16.72
C ALA A 10 -7.63 3.38 16.81
N VAL A 11 -6.75 3.06 15.87
CA VAL A 11 -5.47 3.76 15.72
C VAL A 11 -5.71 5.14 15.12
N VAL A 12 -5.20 6.18 15.77
CA VAL A 12 -5.24 7.57 15.31
C VAL A 12 -3.84 8.10 15.08
N VAL A 13 -3.71 8.95 14.06
CA VAL A 13 -2.48 9.63 13.66
C VAL A 13 -2.75 11.11 13.43
N PRO A 14 -1.73 11.99 13.51
CA PRO A 14 -1.89 13.39 13.18
C PRO A 14 -2.45 13.58 11.76
N GLU A 15 -3.34 14.57 11.59
CA GLU A 15 -3.86 14.98 10.29
C GLU A 15 -2.73 15.39 9.35
N THR A 16 -1.80 16.20 9.86
CA THR A 16 -0.59 16.62 9.14
C THR A 16 0.64 16.21 9.94
N PRO A 17 1.18 14.99 9.75
CA PRO A 17 2.34 14.55 10.48
C PRO A 17 3.63 15.22 9.96
N GLU A 18 4.59 15.44 10.86
CA GLU A 18 5.84 16.16 10.57
C GLU A 18 6.67 15.53 9.44
N TRP A 19 6.63 14.20 9.30
CA TRP A 19 7.35 13.47 8.25
C TRP A 19 6.82 13.75 6.83
N ILE A 20 5.63 14.33 6.69
CA ILE A 20 5.14 14.86 5.41
C ILE A 20 5.61 16.30 5.19
N ILE A 21 5.62 17.11 6.25
CA ILE A 21 5.93 18.55 6.16
C ILE A 21 7.39 18.78 5.77
N ASN A 22 8.29 17.93 6.26
CA ASN A 22 9.74 18.06 6.09
C ASN A 22 10.30 17.20 4.94
N ASP A 23 9.50 16.94 3.89
CA ASP A 23 9.93 16.12 2.77
C ASP A 23 10.88 16.87 1.82
N ASP A 24 12.17 16.59 1.96
CA ASP A 24 13.27 17.09 1.13
C ASP A 24 13.72 16.10 0.05
N HIS A 25 13.08 14.93 -0.06
CA HIS A 25 13.54 13.82 -0.90
C HIS A 25 12.65 13.55 -2.12
N THR A 26 11.43 14.06 -2.15
CA THR A 26 10.49 13.80 -3.26
C THR A 26 11.03 14.21 -4.63
N ASP A 27 11.79 15.30 -4.74
CA ASP A 27 12.33 15.76 -6.03
C ASP A 27 13.31 14.75 -6.65
N LYS A 28 14.18 14.12 -5.84
CA LYS A 28 15.13 13.09 -6.30
C LYS A 28 14.40 11.91 -6.95
N TYR A 29 13.24 11.54 -6.42
CA TYR A 29 12.50 10.34 -6.84
C TYR A 29 11.31 10.65 -7.76
N TRP A 30 11.11 11.92 -8.12
CA TRP A 30 9.94 12.37 -8.87
C TRP A 30 9.68 11.57 -10.16
N PRO A 31 10.68 11.24 -11.01
CA PRO A 31 10.43 10.44 -12.21
C PRO A 31 9.88 9.03 -11.92
N ARG A 32 10.28 8.40 -10.80
CA ARG A 32 9.73 7.11 -10.37
C ARG A 32 8.32 7.31 -9.80
N LEU A 33 8.16 8.31 -8.93
CA LEU A 33 6.87 8.67 -8.33
C LEU A 33 5.80 9.01 -9.39
N GLN A 34 6.15 9.73 -10.46
CA GLN A 34 5.24 10.01 -11.57
C GLN A 34 4.67 8.73 -12.20
N ARG A 35 5.50 7.70 -12.38
CA ARG A 35 5.04 6.40 -12.89
C ARG A 35 4.12 5.70 -11.91
N LEU A 36 4.47 5.69 -10.62
CA LEU A 36 3.64 5.12 -9.57
C LEU A 36 2.29 5.84 -9.47
N ILE A 37 2.29 7.16 -9.40
CA ILE A 37 1.08 7.99 -9.30
C ILE A 37 0.20 7.78 -10.54
N ARG A 38 0.77 7.77 -11.74
CA ARG A 38 0.01 7.50 -12.97
C ARG A 38 -0.72 6.16 -12.87
N PHE A 39 -0.03 5.09 -12.48
CA PHE A 39 -0.67 3.79 -12.38
C PHE A 39 -1.65 3.71 -11.20
N TYR A 40 -1.19 3.98 -9.98
CA TYR A 40 -1.98 3.75 -8.76
C TYR A 40 -3.09 4.77 -8.55
N CYS A 41 -3.00 6.01 -9.05
CA CYS A 41 -4.06 7.01 -8.92
C CYS A 41 -4.94 7.12 -10.16
N ILE A 42 -4.36 7.13 -11.37
CA ILE A 42 -5.09 7.43 -12.60
C ILE A 42 -5.60 6.15 -13.24
N GLU A 43 -4.72 5.18 -13.48
CA GLU A 43 -5.02 3.92 -14.17
C GLU A 43 -5.41 2.78 -13.22
N CYS A 44 -5.63 3.09 -11.93
CA CYS A 44 -5.80 2.13 -10.85
C CYS A 44 -6.79 1.01 -11.20
N PRO A 45 -6.41 -0.28 -11.11
CA PRO A 45 -7.26 -1.36 -11.60
C PRO A 45 -8.44 -1.71 -10.68
N VAL A 46 -8.55 -1.05 -9.53
CA VAL A 46 -9.66 -1.24 -8.59
C VAL A 46 -10.91 -0.50 -9.08
N LEU A 47 -12.04 -1.20 -9.18
CA LEU A 47 -13.30 -0.57 -9.57
C LEU A 47 -13.71 0.57 -8.62
N GLY A 48 -14.10 1.69 -9.22
CA GLY A 48 -14.58 2.89 -8.53
C GLY A 48 -13.49 3.78 -7.90
N SER A 49 -12.19 3.51 -8.14
CA SER A 49 -11.09 4.33 -7.61
C SER A 49 -10.67 5.49 -8.53
N SER A 50 -10.96 5.38 -9.83
CA SER A 50 -10.65 6.38 -10.87
C SER A 50 -11.61 6.27 -12.06
N ASN A 51 -11.86 7.42 -12.71
CA ASN A 51 -12.60 7.50 -13.97
C ASN A 51 -11.75 7.05 -15.17
N HIS A 52 -10.42 7.22 -15.12
CA HIS A 52 -9.47 6.78 -16.15
C HIS A 52 -8.84 5.42 -15.82
N ARG A 53 -9.52 4.62 -14.99
CA ARG A 53 -9.03 3.29 -14.60
C ARG A 53 -8.85 2.39 -15.83
N VAL A 54 -7.92 1.44 -15.72
CA VAL A 54 -7.86 0.26 -16.59
C VAL A 54 -8.04 -0.96 -15.69
N SER A 55 -9.15 -1.66 -15.84
CA SER A 55 -9.51 -2.77 -14.97
C SER A 55 -8.58 -3.97 -15.15
N LEU A 56 -8.57 -4.87 -14.15
CA LEU A 56 -7.83 -6.13 -14.24
C LEU A 56 -8.22 -6.94 -15.49
N ALA A 57 -9.52 -6.98 -15.84
CA ALA A 57 -10.00 -7.68 -17.03
C ALA A 57 -9.48 -7.05 -18.34
N GLU A 58 -9.37 -5.71 -18.41
CA GLU A 58 -8.77 -5.02 -19.55
C GLU A 58 -7.27 -5.33 -19.72
N TYR A 59 -6.60 -5.70 -18.63
CA TYR A 59 -5.24 -6.26 -18.64
C TYR A 59 -5.19 -7.78 -18.86
N GLY A 60 -6.32 -8.42 -19.19
CA GLY A 60 -6.40 -9.86 -19.46
C GLY A 60 -6.62 -10.75 -18.22
N TRP A 61 -6.83 -10.17 -17.04
CA TRP A 61 -7.12 -10.92 -15.82
C TRP A 61 -8.62 -11.14 -15.63
N ASP A 62 -9.17 -12.20 -16.22
CA ASP A 62 -10.58 -12.56 -16.07
C ASP A 62 -10.89 -13.25 -14.74
N ALA A 63 -9.93 -14.02 -14.21
CA ALA A 63 -10.06 -14.71 -12.92
C ALA A 63 -8.80 -14.56 -12.06
N PRO A 64 -8.39 -13.32 -11.72
CA PRO A 64 -7.07 -13.01 -11.12
C PRO A 64 -6.80 -13.73 -9.79
N TRP A 65 -7.85 -14.19 -9.11
CA TRP A 65 -7.75 -14.80 -7.78
C TRP A 65 -7.82 -16.33 -7.80
N LYS A 66 -8.10 -16.93 -8.97
CA LYS A 66 -8.27 -18.38 -9.14
C LYS A 66 -7.07 -18.98 -9.85
N LYS A 67 -6.95 -20.31 -9.78
CA LYS A 67 -6.03 -21.05 -10.66
C LYS A 67 -6.48 -20.90 -12.13
N PRO A 68 -5.55 -20.82 -13.09
CA PRO A 68 -4.09 -20.79 -12.92
C PRO A 68 -3.51 -19.41 -12.54
N GLN A 69 -4.27 -18.34 -12.77
CA GLN A 69 -3.79 -16.96 -12.89
C GLN A 69 -3.24 -16.31 -11.60
N LYS A 70 -3.73 -16.68 -10.39
CA LYS A 70 -3.26 -16.24 -9.04
C LYS A 70 -2.41 -14.96 -8.96
N LEU A 71 -2.92 -13.82 -9.42
CA LEU A 71 -2.23 -12.53 -9.40
C LEU A 71 -1.78 -12.16 -7.99
N ASN A 72 -2.60 -12.41 -6.97
CA ASN A 72 -2.24 -12.16 -5.57
C ASN A 72 -0.96 -12.90 -5.12
N PHE A 73 -0.72 -14.10 -5.66
CA PHE A 73 0.50 -14.87 -5.38
C PHE A 73 1.70 -14.24 -6.10
N LYS A 74 1.54 -13.87 -7.38
CA LYS A 74 2.59 -13.17 -8.14
C LYS A 74 3.02 -11.87 -7.47
N LEU A 75 2.06 -11.05 -7.02
CA LEU A 75 2.34 -9.79 -6.32
C LEU A 75 3.08 -10.02 -5.00
N LYS A 76 2.67 -11.00 -4.19
CA LYS A 76 3.37 -11.32 -2.94
C LYS A 76 4.81 -11.80 -3.19
N ASN A 77 5.02 -12.65 -4.20
CA ASN A 77 6.35 -13.17 -4.55
C ASN A 77 7.28 -12.12 -5.16
N ALA A 78 6.74 -11.01 -5.68
CA ALA A 78 7.55 -9.89 -6.14
C ALA A 78 8.14 -9.05 -4.98
N SER A 79 7.61 -9.21 -3.76
CA SER A 79 8.18 -8.60 -2.56
C SER A 79 9.27 -9.48 -1.94
N THR A 80 10.15 -8.90 -1.14
CA THR A 80 11.16 -9.66 -0.37
C THR A 80 10.60 -10.32 0.90
N SER A 81 9.32 -10.07 1.21
CA SER A 81 8.71 -10.51 2.47
C SER A 81 7.83 -11.75 2.29
N ASN A 82 8.08 -12.75 3.13
CA ASN A 82 7.24 -13.96 3.21
C ASN A 82 5.84 -13.68 3.81
N CYS A 83 5.67 -12.56 4.53
CA CYS A 83 4.44 -12.22 5.25
C CYS A 83 4.07 -10.75 5.01
N LEU A 84 3.69 -10.43 3.77
CA LEU A 84 3.45 -9.05 3.35
C LEU A 84 2.11 -8.46 3.83
N TYR A 85 1.03 -9.26 3.89
CA TYR A 85 -0.33 -8.73 4.09
C TYR A 85 -0.86 -9.00 5.50
N TRP A 86 -1.18 -7.91 6.22
CA TRP A 86 -1.77 -7.93 7.55
C TRP A 86 -3.12 -7.20 7.55
N SER A 87 -4.16 -7.85 7.03
CA SER A 87 -5.48 -7.23 6.88
C SER A 87 -6.31 -7.24 8.17
N ALA A 88 -6.95 -6.12 8.49
CA ALA A 88 -7.92 -5.96 9.57
C ALA A 88 -9.35 -6.00 9.03
N ALA A 89 -10.23 -6.78 9.66
CA ALA A 89 -11.66 -6.82 9.31
C ALA A 89 -12.42 -5.62 9.93
N ALA A 90 -11.85 -4.96 10.93
CA ALA A 90 -12.40 -3.78 11.58
C ALA A 90 -11.27 -2.83 12.00
N TYR A 91 -11.54 -1.53 12.03
CA TYR A 91 -10.56 -0.51 12.49
C TYR A 91 -10.00 -0.80 13.89
N LYS A 92 -10.78 -1.48 14.75
CA LYS A 92 -10.33 -1.86 16.10
C LYS A 92 -9.21 -2.89 16.12
N GLN A 93 -8.95 -3.57 15.01
CA GLN A 93 -7.88 -4.56 14.87
C GLN A 93 -6.61 -3.95 14.27
N MET A 94 -6.62 -2.66 13.90
CA MET A 94 -5.49 -2.04 13.20
C MET A 94 -4.22 -2.05 14.05
N GLU A 95 -4.33 -1.84 15.36
CA GLU A 95 -3.18 -1.88 16.28
C GLU A 95 -2.49 -3.25 16.26
N ASP A 96 -3.25 -4.33 16.42
CA ASP A 96 -2.74 -5.70 16.37
C ASP A 96 -2.09 -6.02 15.01
N ARG A 97 -2.66 -5.51 13.92
CA ARG A 97 -2.09 -5.68 12.58
C ARG A 97 -0.80 -4.89 12.40
N LEU A 98 -0.70 -3.69 12.93
CA LEU A 98 0.55 -2.91 12.92
C LEU A 98 1.63 -3.60 13.75
N LEU A 99 1.28 -4.16 14.92
CA LEU A 99 2.21 -4.94 15.73
C LEU A 99 2.72 -6.16 14.97
N SER A 100 1.81 -6.96 14.43
CA SER A 100 2.16 -8.18 13.70
C SER A 100 2.99 -7.89 12.44
N ALA A 101 2.75 -6.74 11.82
CA ALA A 101 3.45 -6.26 10.65
C ALA A 101 4.82 -5.64 10.95
N GLY A 102 5.15 -5.35 12.22
CA GLY A 102 6.34 -4.59 12.60
C GLY A 102 6.29 -3.11 12.19
N LEU A 103 5.10 -2.52 12.07
CA LEU A 103 4.87 -1.17 11.53
C LEU A 103 4.42 -0.14 12.59
N GLN A 104 4.62 -0.44 13.87
CA GLN A 104 4.26 0.50 14.93
C GLN A 104 5.10 1.77 14.89
N VAL A 105 6.41 1.56 14.70
CA VAL A 105 7.42 2.59 14.53
C VAL A 105 8.29 2.20 13.34
N ILE A 106 8.49 3.13 12.41
CA ILE A 106 9.40 2.94 11.27
C ILE A 106 10.64 3.78 11.54
N ASN A 107 11.78 3.11 11.64
CA ASN A 107 13.10 3.73 11.75
C ASN A 107 13.83 3.57 10.41
N TYR A 108 14.03 4.68 9.70
CA TYR A 108 14.65 4.70 8.37
C TYR A 108 16.09 4.21 8.36
N ASP A 109 16.80 4.40 9.48
CA ASP A 109 18.20 4.00 9.64
C ASP A 109 18.37 2.53 10.02
N SER A 110 17.26 1.78 10.11
CA SER A 110 17.31 0.36 10.42
C SER A 110 17.87 -0.44 9.25
N LEU A 111 18.88 -1.26 9.53
CA LEU A 111 19.41 -2.26 8.58
C LEU A 111 18.46 -3.47 8.38
N SER A 112 17.30 -3.49 9.04
CA SER A 112 16.39 -4.65 9.07
C SER A 112 14.98 -4.34 8.58
N LEU A 113 14.85 -3.39 7.64
CA LEU A 113 13.55 -3.08 7.05
C LEU A 113 12.99 -4.28 6.28
N VAL A 114 11.73 -4.60 6.53
CA VAL A 114 11.00 -5.69 5.89
C VAL A 114 9.75 -5.14 5.24
N GLU A 115 9.50 -5.51 3.98
CA GLU A 115 8.28 -5.13 3.27
C GLU A 115 7.04 -5.67 4.00
N SER A 116 6.10 -4.79 4.33
CA SER A 116 4.95 -5.14 5.16
C SER A 116 3.81 -4.15 4.96
N ALA A 117 2.57 -4.63 5.04
CA ALA A 117 1.37 -3.80 4.88
C ALA A 117 0.31 -4.20 5.91
N ALA A 118 -0.01 -3.28 6.83
CA ALA A 118 -1.15 -3.40 7.73
C ALA A 118 -2.28 -2.50 7.24
N PHE A 119 -3.46 -3.06 6.99
CA PHE A 119 -4.54 -2.31 6.33
C PHE A 119 -5.94 -2.86 6.63
N TYR A 120 -6.95 -2.01 6.57
CA TYR A 120 -8.35 -2.38 6.69
C TYR A 120 -8.87 -3.05 5.39
N ASP A 121 -9.68 -4.10 5.49
CA ASP A 121 -10.24 -4.76 4.32
C ASP A 121 -11.44 -3.99 3.74
N ALA A 122 -11.16 -2.96 2.93
CA ALA A 122 -12.17 -2.10 2.32
C ALA A 122 -12.94 -2.73 1.14
N LYS A 123 -12.44 -3.82 0.56
CA LYS A 123 -12.96 -4.42 -0.69
C LYS A 123 -13.38 -5.89 -0.53
N LYS A 124 -13.30 -6.48 0.67
CA LYS A 124 -13.50 -7.92 0.92
C LYS A 124 -12.58 -8.78 0.05
N ASN A 125 -11.41 -8.23 -0.27
CA ASN A 125 -10.36 -8.83 -1.07
C ASN A 125 -9.05 -8.12 -0.70
N GLN A 126 -8.14 -8.83 -0.05
CA GLN A 126 -6.93 -8.22 0.52
C GLN A 126 -6.09 -7.47 -0.51
N THR A 127 -5.90 -8.02 -1.71
CA THR A 127 -5.11 -7.36 -2.76
C THR A 127 -5.79 -6.09 -3.26
N LEU A 128 -7.09 -6.14 -3.56
CA LEU A 128 -7.84 -4.94 -3.99
C LEU A 128 -7.93 -3.89 -2.89
N SER A 129 -8.06 -4.30 -1.63
CA SER A 129 -8.02 -3.42 -0.47
C SER A 129 -6.67 -2.72 -0.36
N LEU A 130 -5.57 -3.48 -0.47
CA LEU A 130 -4.22 -2.90 -0.45
C LEU A 130 -4.00 -1.90 -1.60
N LEU A 131 -4.38 -2.26 -2.83
CA LEU A 131 -4.29 -1.36 -3.98
C LEU A 131 -5.11 -0.08 -3.78
N THR A 132 -6.28 -0.18 -3.13
CA THR A 132 -7.10 0.99 -2.76
C THR A 132 -6.37 1.90 -1.78
N HIS A 133 -5.73 1.32 -0.76
CA HIS A 133 -4.99 2.09 0.25
C HIS A 133 -3.72 2.74 -0.33
N ILE A 134 -2.99 2.05 -1.20
CA ILE A 134 -1.86 2.62 -1.93
C ILE A 134 -2.31 3.83 -2.77
N ARG A 135 -3.40 3.66 -3.54
CA ARG A 135 -4.01 4.75 -4.32
C ARG A 135 -4.35 5.95 -3.43
N ASN A 136 -5.01 5.71 -2.30
CA ASN A 136 -5.42 6.80 -1.41
C ASN A 136 -4.22 7.51 -0.79
N SER A 137 -3.19 6.75 -0.40
CA SER A 137 -1.95 7.32 0.15
C SER A 137 -1.30 8.28 -0.86
N PHE A 138 -1.19 7.87 -2.14
CA PHE A 138 -0.68 8.75 -3.20
C PHE A 138 -1.60 9.95 -3.46
N ALA A 139 -2.91 9.73 -3.61
CA ALA A 139 -3.87 10.78 -3.93
C ALA A 139 -3.99 11.84 -2.82
N HIS A 140 -3.68 11.48 -1.58
CA HIS A 140 -3.72 12.38 -0.42
C HIS A 140 -2.33 12.89 -0.01
N GLY A 141 -1.27 12.54 -0.76
CA GLY A 141 0.11 12.96 -0.45
C GLY A 141 0.64 12.40 0.88
N ARG A 142 0.09 11.28 1.36
CA ARG A 142 0.50 10.64 2.63
C ARG A 142 1.51 9.53 2.37
N PHE A 143 2.64 9.91 1.82
CA PHE A 143 3.76 9.01 1.61
C PHE A 143 5.09 9.73 1.82
N TYR A 144 6.13 8.97 2.07
CA TYR A 144 7.49 9.48 2.18
C TYR A 144 8.45 8.48 1.58
N VAL A 145 9.42 8.98 0.81
CA VAL A 145 10.43 8.17 0.13
C VAL A 145 11.78 8.42 0.77
N PHE A 146 12.50 7.34 1.06
CA PHE A 146 13.82 7.42 1.67
C PHE A 146 14.73 6.33 1.12
N GLU A 147 16.03 6.54 1.26
CA GLU A 147 17.04 5.54 0.95
C GLU A 147 17.51 4.91 2.26
N SER A 148 17.48 3.58 2.34
CA SER A 148 18.11 2.87 3.45
C SER A 148 19.64 2.99 3.39
N VAL A 149 20.32 2.67 4.48
CA VAL A 149 21.79 2.64 4.57
C VAL A 149 22.43 1.75 3.49
N GLU A 150 21.72 0.71 3.03
CA GLU A 150 22.16 -0.20 1.97
C GLU A 150 21.91 0.32 0.54
N GLY A 151 21.40 1.54 0.38
CA GLY A 151 21.09 2.13 -0.93
C GLY A 151 19.75 1.70 -1.54
N THR A 152 18.97 0.86 -0.85
CA THR A 152 17.63 0.47 -1.32
C THR A 152 16.64 1.62 -1.12
N THR A 153 15.85 1.93 -2.15
CA THR A 153 14.80 2.96 -2.08
C THR A 153 13.49 2.40 -1.52
N TRP A 154 13.06 2.95 -0.40
CA TRP A 154 11.84 2.58 0.29
C TRP A 154 10.79 3.67 0.20
N ILE A 155 9.53 3.26 0.27
CA ILE A 155 8.40 4.15 0.41
C ILE A 155 7.53 3.66 1.56
N VAL A 156 7.18 4.60 2.43
CA VAL A 156 6.18 4.43 3.47
C VAL A 156 4.94 5.22 3.08
N MET A 157 3.78 4.63 3.29
CA MET A 157 2.48 5.18 2.90
C MET A 157 1.49 5.01 4.03
N GLU A 158 0.64 6.02 4.23
CA GLU A 158 -0.51 5.93 5.12
C GLU A 158 -1.81 6.28 4.39
N ASP A 159 -2.84 5.45 4.58
CA ASP A 159 -4.22 5.83 4.29
C ASP A 159 -4.96 6.10 5.59
N VAL A 160 -5.83 7.10 5.58
CA VAL A 160 -6.58 7.55 6.74
C VAL A 160 -8.04 7.78 6.39
N THR A 161 -8.92 7.53 7.35
CA THR A 161 -10.33 7.88 7.25
C THR A 161 -10.66 9.08 8.14
N LYS A 162 -11.85 9.66 7.92
CA LYS A 162 -12.32 10.80 8.69
C LYS A 162 -12.37 10.48 10.18
N ARG A 163 -12.07 11.49 10.99
CA ARG A 163 -12.25 11.44 12.43
C ARG A 163 -13.71 11.15 12.80
N LYS A 164 -13.92 10.47 13.90
CA LYS A 164 -15.20 10.42 14.61
C LYS A 164 -15.29 11.57 15.62
N LYS A 165 -16.51 11.85 16.08
CA LYS A 165 -16.80 12.92 17.05
C LYS A 165 -15.93 12.86 18.32
N ASN A 166 -15.56 11.67 18.76
CA ASN A 166 -14.80 11.45 19.99
C ASN A 166 -13.28 11.31 19.76
N ASP A 167 -12.81 11.50 18.52
CA ASP A 167 -11.37 11.47 18.25
C ASP A 167 -10.75 12.84 18.60
N PRO A 168 -9.49 12.85 19.10
CA PRO A 168 -8.79 14.10 19.39
C PRO A 168 -8.77 15.04 18.18
N GLU A 169 -8.87 16.34 18.43
CA GLU A 169 -8.78 17.35 17.38
C GLU A 169 -7.42 17.27 16.65
N GLY A 170 -7.41 17.52 15.34
CA GLY A 170 -6.19 17.42 14.54
C GLY A 170 -5.71 15.97 14.27
N THR A 171 -6.54 14.96 14.52
CA THR A 171 -6.22 13.55 14.21
C THR A 171 -7.13 12.94 13.14
N LYS A 172 -6.65 11.87 12.52
CA LYS A 172 -7.40 11.00 11.60
C LYS A 172 -7.26 9.56 12.06
N ARG A 173 -8.22 8.71 11.70
CA ARG A 173 -8.11 7.27 11.97
C ARG A 173 -7.29 6.60 10.88
N LEU A 174 -6.26 5.85 11.26
CA LEU A 174 -5.41 5.12 10.34
C LEU A 174 -6.18 3.93 9.76
N SER A 175 -6.27 3.84 8.43
CA SER A 175 -6.87 2.72 7.71
C SER A 175 -5.83 1.82 7.06
N ALA A 176 -4.63 2.33 6.79
CA ALA A 176 -3.48 1.53 6.38
C ALA A 176 -2.15 2.21 6.72
N ARG A 177 -1.14 1.39 7.00
CA ARG A 177 0.29 1.77 6.96
C ARG A 177 1.04 0.71 6.19
N ILE A 178 1.83 1.15 5.23
CA ILE A 178 2.45 0.28 4.22
C ILE A 178 3.91 0.70 4.09
N LEU A 179 4.82 -0.27 4.14
CA LEU A 179 6.24 -0.11 3.89
C LEU A 179 6.64 -1.06 2.77
N LEU A 180 7.08 -0.51 1.63
CA LEU A 180 7.47 -1.27 0.45
C LEU A 180 8.75 -0.69 -0.15
N ARG A 181 9.47 -1.51 -0.91
CA ARG A 181 10.48 -1.00 -1.85
C ARG A 181 9.78 -0.37 -3.05
N ILE A 182 10.35 0.68 -3.63
CA ILE A 182 9.78 1.26 -4.87
C ILE A 182 9.81 0.20 -6.00
N GLU A 183 10.85 -0.62 -6.05
CA GLU A 183 11.02 -1.68 -7.04
C GLU A 183 9.88 -2.70 -6.99
N THR A 184 9.35 -2.99 -5.80
CA THR A 184 8.21 -3.90 -5.63
C THR A 184 6.96 -3.28 -6.23
N LEU A 185 6.70 -1.99 -5.98
CA LEU A 185 5.56 -1.30 -6.58
C LEU A 185 5.67 -1.21 -8.10
N GLU A 186 6.87 -0.99 -8.65
CA GLU A 186 7.11 -1.01 -10.09
C GLU A 186 6.92 -2.42 -10.68
N SER A 187 7.39 -3.45 -9.98
CA SER A 187 7.19 -4.85 -10.40
C SER A 187 5.71 -5.23 -10.41
N TRP A 188 4.92 -4.74 -9.45
CA TRP A 188 3.47 -4.93 -9.44
C TRP A 188 2.78 -4.28 -10.63
N ILE A 189 3.23 -3.09 -11.06
CA ILE A 189 2.71 -2.44 -12.27
C ILE A 189 2.93 -3.34 -13.49
N ASN A 190 4.15 -3.86 -13.65
CA ASN A 190 4.51 -4.71 -14.77
C ASN A 190 3.68 -6.00 -14.77
N LEU A 191 3.63 -6.72 -13.63
CA LEU A 191 2.83 -7.93 -13.48
C LEU A 191 1.36 -7.71 -13.80
N ILE A 192 0.78 -6.59 -13.37
CA ILE A 192 -0.63 -6.30 -13.66
C ILE A 192 -0.80 -6.03 -15.16
N ARG A 193 0.07 -5.23 -15.77
CA ARG A 193 -0.04 -4.81 -17.18
C ARG A 193 0.26 -5.92 -18.18
N GLU A 194 1.18 -6.84 -17.85
CA GLU A 194 1.56 -7.97 -18.70
C GLU A 194 0.44 -9.01 -18.82
N GLY A 195 -0.45 -9.09 -17.83
CA GLY A 195 -1.54 -10.06 -17.83
C GLY A 195 -1.11 -11.47 -17.37
N PRO A 196 -2.00 -12.47 -17.48
CA PRO A 196 -1.68 -13.85 -17.15
C PRO A 196 -0.64 -14.45 -18.13
N ASP A 197 0.13 -15.44 -17.66
CA ASP A 197 1.09 -16.12 -18.53
C ASP A 197 0.33 -16.84 -19.65
N THR A 198 0.72 -16.61 -20.90
CA THR A 198 0.04 -17.13 -22.10
C THR A 198 0.19 -18.65 -22.30
N SER A 199 0.87 -19.36 -21.40
CA SER A 199 1.27 -20.77 -21.56
C SER A 199 0.47 -21.81 -20.77
N GLU A 200 -0.56 -21.44 -20.01
CA GLU A 200 -1.38 -22.41 -19.24
C GLU A 200 -2.82 -22.56 -19.74
N GLY A 201 -3.07 -22.28 -21.02
CA GLY A 201 -4.39 -22.39 -21.66
C GLY A 201 -4.52 -23.41 -22.79
N SER A 202 -3.44 -24.07 -23.20
CA SER A 202 -3.45 -25.09 -24.26
C SER A 202 -3.24 -26.48 -23.68
N ASN A 203 -4.26 -27.00 -23.00
CA ASN A 203 -4.51 -28.43 -22.99
C ASN A 203 -6.01 -28.58 -23.24
N GLU A 204 -6.31 -29.13 -24.41
CA GLU A 204 -7.63 -29.52 -24.93
C GLU A 204 -8.44 -30.37 -23.93
#